data_AF-A0ABD5U1K5-F1
#
_entry.id   AF-A0ABD5U1K5-F1
#
_cell.length_a   1.000
_cell.length_b   1.000
_cell.length_c   1.000
_cell.angle_alpha   90.00
_cell.angle_beta   90.00
_cell.angle_gamma   90.00
#
_symmetry.space_group_name_H-M   'P 1'
#
loop_
_entity.id
_entity.type
_entity.pdbx_description
1 polymer ?
#
loop_
_entity_poly.entity_id
_entity_poly.type
_entity_poly.pdbx_seq_one_letter_code
_entity_poly.pdbx_strand_id
1 'polypeptide(L)'
;MDLRIRGSVPADPFLSAVDLFETEYDLDRPVHVDVREDPDERTWAAHYEDRHVLNISRQAATSAMARELVLHELSHMARNEERHASHVQSTEEAIFLALSGSSVERRKVAHCYQIANHMKDIYADDITLSVAPAEKLVHFLESELARALAAKPGPSPWPDSRLVTADADPEITAVNAAFALALVERHDLVDESHRLYDLAHAAADDAPTVELETFKREFRSLAADPTESDYRKALVDVTRQYAVETANRATAAD
;
A
#
# COMPACT_ATOMS: atom_id res chain seq x y z
N MET A 1 16.36 -3.68 -19.35
CA MET A 1 14.98 -4.21 -19.24
C MET A 1 14.26 -4.39 -20.60
N ASP A 2 13.33 -5.38 -20.72
CA ASP A 2 12.40 -5.55 -21.87
C ASP A 2 10.94 -5.30 -21.41
N LEU A 3 10.28 -4.29 -21.98
CA LEU A 3 8.90 -3.90 -21.63
C LEU A 3 7.95 -4.10 -22.83
N ARG A 4 6.85 -4.84 -22.61
CA ARG A 4 5.86 -5.18 -23.64
C ARG A 4 4.46 -4.72 -23.26
N ILE A 5 3.97 -3.68 -23.92
CA ILE A 5 2.67 -3.06 -23.62
C ILE A 5 1.55 -3.67 -24.46
N ARG A 6 0.51 -4.17 -23.77
CA ARG A 6 -0.70 -4.74 -24.38
C ARG A 6 -1.90 -3.88 -24.03
N GLY A 7 -2.26 -2.98 -24.95
CA GLY A 7 -3.39 -2.07 -24.81
C GLY A 7 -3.24 -0.84 -25.70
N SER A 8 -4.33 -0.09 -25.86
CA SER A 8 -4.34 1.15 -26.67
C SER A 8 -4.20 2.39 -25.78
N VAL A 9 -3.00 2.60 -25.25
CA VAL A 9 -2.61 3.79 -24.44
C VAL A 9 -1.29 4.37 -24.94
N PRO A 10 -1.02 5.67 -24.67
CA PRO A 10 0.29 6.25 -24.93
C PRO A 10 1.40 5.46 -24.22
N ALA A 11 2.51 5.20 -24.91
CA ALA A 11 3.65 4.48 -24.34
C ALA A 11 4.53 5.38 -23.44
N ASP A 12 4.49 6.70 -23.64
CA ASP A 12 5.40 7.66 -23.00
C ASP A 12 5.49 7.53 -21.46
N PRO A 13 4.40 7.36 -20.69
CA PRO A 13 4.52 7.22 -19.24
C PRO A 13 5.29 5.97 -18.82
N PHE A 14 5.14 4.88 -19.58
CA PHE A 14 5.80 3.62 -19.31
C PHE A 14 7.28 3.69 -19.65
N LEU A 15 7.61 4.22 -20.84
CA LEU A 15 9.01 4.40 -21.26
C LEU A 15 9.74 5.38 -20.35
N SER A 16 9.09 6.46 -19.94
CA SER A 16 9.68 7.39 -18.97
C SER A 16 9.89 6.78 -17.59
N ALA A 17 9.06 5.81 -17.17
CA ALA A 17 9.29 5.08 -15.92
C ALA A 17 10.49 4.13 -16.04
N VAL A 18 10.62 3.43 -17.18
CA VAL A 18 11.80 2.62 -17.52
C VAL A 18 13.07 3.46 -17.49
N ASP A 19 13.08 4.60 -18.19
CA ASP A 19 14.25 5.47 -18.27
C ASP A 19 14.73 5.96 -16.89
N LEU A 20 13.81 6.23 -15.96
CA LEU A 20 14.14 6.59 -14.58
C LEU A 20 14.63 5.38 -13.78
N PHE A 21 13.93 4.25 -13.88
CA PHE A 21 14.27 3.04 -13.16
C PHE A 21 15.67 2.52 -13.53
N GLU A 22 15.99 2.49 -14.84
CA GLU A 22 17.28 2.04 -15.40
C GLU A 22 18.48 2.92 -15.04
N THR A 23 18.27 4.04 -14.33
CA THR A 23 19.38 4.83 -13.79
C THR A 23 20.12 4.13 -12.65
N GLU A 24 19.42 3.31 -11.86
CA GLU A 24 19.95 2.66 -10.65
C GLU A 24 19.58 1.16 -10.58
N TYR A 25 18.52 0.71 -11.26
CA TYR A 25 17.99 -0.65 -11.16
C TYR A 25 17.73 -1.27 -12.55
N ASP A 26 17.69 -2.60 -12.65
CA ASP A 26 17.28 -3.31 -13.88
C ASP A 26 16.43 -4.53 -13.48
N LEU A 27 15.71 -5.09 -14.45
CA LEU A 27 14.98 -6.35 -14.30
C LEU A 27 15.50 -7.37 -15.30
N ASP A 28 15.84 -8.56 -14.80
CA ASP A 28 16.30 -9.69 -15.60
C ASP A 28 15.16 -10.27 -16.44
N ARG A 29 13.94 -10.31 -15.88
CA ARG A 29 12.77 -10.86 -16.57
C ARG A 29 12.02 -9.76 -17.34
N PRO A 30 11.48 -10.09 -18.54
CA PRO A 30 10.66 -9.15 -19.29
C PRO A 30 9.38 -8.79 -18.53
N VAL A 31 8.94 -7.54 -18.68
CA VAL A 31 7.72 -7.03 -18.07
C VAL A 31 6.61 -6.94 -19.11
N HIS A 32 5.51 -7.64 -18.88
CA HIS A 32 4.31 -7.57 -19.71
C HIS A 32 3.28 -6.64 -19.07
N VAL A 33 2.97 -5.53 -19.73
CA VAL A 33 1.95 -4.58 -19.26
C VAL A 33 0.60 -4.94 -19.85
N ASP A 34 -0.36 -5.31 -19.01
CA ASP A 34 -1.75 -5.57 -19.38
C ASP A 34 -2.62 -4.36 -19.00
N VAL A 35 -3.10 -3.62 -20.01
CA VAL A 35 -4.00 -2.48 -19.79
C VAL A 35 -5.45 -2.93 -19.82
N ARG A 36 -6.20 -2.66 -18.76
CA ARG A 36 -7.61 -3.06 -18.60
C ARG A 36 -8.56 -1.89 -18.87
N GLU A 37 -9.71 -2.15 -19.47
CA GLU A 37 -10.72 -1.11 -19.73
C GLU A 37 -11.52 -0.74 -18.48
N ASP A 38 -11.63 -1.65 -17.50
CA ASP A 38 -12.33 -1.37 -16.25
C ASP A 38 -11.58 -0.29 -15.45
N PRO A 39 -12.19 0.88 -15.19
CA PRO A 39 -11.55 1.97 -14.43
C PRO A 39 -11.25 1.59 -12.97
N ASP A 40 -12.01 0.67 -12.40
CA ASP A 40 -11.88 0.24 -11.00
C ASP A 40 -10.83 -0.87 -10.84
N GLU A 41 -10.24 -1.34 -11.96
CA GLU A 41 -9.15 -2.29 -11.93
C GLU A 41 -7.93 -1.67 -11.23
N ARG A 42 -7.41 -2.37 -10.22
CA ARG A 42 -6.25 -1.93 -9.47
C ARG A 42 -4.96 -2.10 -10.29
N THR A 43 -4.02 -1.18 -10.06
CA THR A 43 -2.63 -1.37 -10.46
C THR A 43 -1.97 -2.41 -9.56
N TRP A 44 -1.28 -3.38 -10.14
CA TRP A 44 -0.52 -4.40 -9.38
C TRP A 44 0.52 -5.11 -10.25
N ALA A 45 1.54 -5.67 -9.61
CA ALA A 45 2.54 -6.56 -10.18
C ALA A 45 2.27 -8.05 -9.84
N ALA A 46 2.52 -8.94 -10.79
CA ALA A 46 2.64 -10.38 -10.54
C ALA A 46 3.90 -10.95 -11.17
N HIS A 47 4.41 -12.01 -10.56
CA HIS A 47 5.72 -12.56 -10.91
C HIS A 47 5.55 -14.03 -11.36
N TYR A 48 6.07 -14.35 -12.54
CA TYR A 48 6.12 -15.70 -13.09
C TYR A 48 7.58 -16.10 -13.33
N GLU A 49 7.84 -17.39 -13.56
CA GLU A 49 9.21 -17.89 -13.79
C GLU A 49 9.91 -17.18 -14.97
N ASP A 50 9.17 -16.84 -16.02
CA ASP A 50 9.70 -16.33 -17.29
C ASP A 50 9.44 -14.83 -17.52
N ARG A 51 8.66 -14.17 -16.68
CA ARG A 51 8.23 -12.77 -16.88
C ARG A 51 7.62 -12.16 -15.62
N HIS A 52 7.53 -10.83 -15.61
CA HIS A 52 6.61 -10.09 -14.77
C HIS A 52 5.36 -9.67 -15.53
N VAL A 53 4.28 -9.39 -14.79
CA VAL A 53 3.08 -8.77 -15.31
C VAL A 53 2.80 -7.51 -14.50
N LEU A 54 2.59 -6.40 -15.20
CA LEU A 54 2.05 -5.16 -14.64
C LEU A 54 0.61 -5.03 -15.15
N ASN A 55 -0.37 -5.10 -14.26
CA ASN A 55 -1.76 -4.82 -14.60
C ASN A 55 -2.09 -3.38 -14.22
N ILE A 56 -2.75 -2.65 -15.11
CA ILE A 56 -3.12 -1.25 -14.87
C ILE A 56 -4.42 -0.90 -15.60
N SER A 57 -5.31 -0.15 -14.96
CA SER A 57 -6.49 0.36 -15.66
C SER A 57 -6.11 1.41 -16.70
N ARG A 58 -6.90 1.51 -17.77
CA ARG A 58 -6.74 2.55 -18.79
C ARG A 58 -6.81 3.95 -18.19
N GLN A 59 -7.66 4.14 -17.19
CA GLN A 59 -7.74 5.39 -16.44
C GLN A 59 -6.42 5.71 -15.74
N ALA A 60 -5.84 4.77 -15.00
CA ALA A 60 -4.57 4.97 -14.32
C ALA A 60 -3.41 5.18 -15.32
N ALA A 61 -3.36 4.38 -16.38
CA ALA A 61 -2.34 4.45 -17.43
C ALA A 61 -2.33 5.77 -18.23
N THR A 62 -3.44 6.51 -18.22
CA THR A 62 -3.56 7.82 -18.90
C THR A 62 -3.58 9.00 -17.92
N SER A 63 -3.43 8.74 -16.62
CA SER A 63 -3.45 9.76 -15.57
C SER A 63 -2.13 10.52 -15.46
N ALA A 64 -2.16 11.66 -14.76
CA ALA A 64 -0.94 12.40 -14.40
C ALA A 64 0.04 11.62 -13.51
N MET A 65 -0.46 10.54 -12.86
CA MET A 65 0.31 9.62 -12.00
C MET A 65 0.82 8.38 -12.75
N ALA A 66 0.52 8.22 -14.05
CA ALA A 66 0.79 6.97 -14.77
C ALA A 66 2.26 6.52 -14.66
N ARG A 67 3.21 7.45 -14.81
CA ARG A 67 4.64 7.15 -14.70
C ARG A 67 5.01 6.71 -13.29
N GLU A 68 4.51 7.42 -12.29
CA GLU A 68 4.80 7.17 -10.87
C GLU A 68 4.23 5.82 -10.43
N LEU A 69 3.03 5.47 -10.89
CA LEU A 69 2.42 4.15 -10.67
C LEU A 69 3.23 3.03 -11.35
N VAL A 70 3.62 3.21 -12.61
CA VAL A 70 4.42 2.21 -13.32
C VAL A 70 5.76 2.01 -12.62
N LEU A 71 6.42 3.10 -12.22
CA LEU A 71 7.69 3.04 -11.50
C LEU A 71 7.56 2.28 -10.18
N HIS A 72 6.51 2.54 -9.41
CA HIS A 72 6.21 1.80 -8.18
C HIS A 72 6.07 0.29 -8.41
N GLU A 73 5.36 -0.12 -9.46
CA GLU A 73 5.23 -1.55 -9.79
C GLU A 73 6.56 -2.18 -10.26
N LEU A 74 7.40 -1.43 -10.99
CA LEU A 74 8.74 -1.90 -11.33
C LEU A 74 9.60 -2.10 -10.07
N SER A 75 9.47 -1.22 -9.08
CA SER A 75 10.13 -1.37 -7.78
C SER A 75 9.72 -2.64 -7.04
N HIS A 76 8.43 -3.03 -7.08
CA HIS A 76 8.00 -4.34 -6.56
C HIS A 76 8.68 -5.51 -7.29
N MET A 77 8.82 -5.42 -8.60
CA MET A 77 9.49 -6.45 -9.41
C MET A 77 10.97 -6.56 -9.08
N ALA A 78 11.65 -5.42 -8.86
CA ALA A 78 13.05 -5.38 -8.43
C ALA A 78 13.22 -6.10 -7.09
N ARG A 79 12.41 -5.74 -6.09
CA ARG A 79 12.43 -6.40 -4.78
C ARG A 79 12.14 -7.89 -4.87
N ASN A 80 11.28 -8.31 -5.80
CA ASN A 80 11.04 -9.73 -6.05
C ASN A 80 12.28 -10.45 -6.63
N GLU A 81 12.98 -9.85 -7.58
CA GLU A 81 14.20 -10.42 -8.19
C GLU A 81 15.39 -10.44 -7.23
N GLU A 82 15.54 -9.41 -6.41
CA GLU A 82 16.49 -9.36 -5.29
C GLU A 82 16.22 -10.42 -4.23
N ARG A 83 15.05 -11.07 -4.29
CA ARG A 83 14.53 -11.95 -3.23
C ARG A 83 14.45 -11.25 -1.88
N HIS A 84 14.16 -9.95 -1.90
CA HIS A 84 14.04 -9.15 -0.68
C HIS A 84 12.94 -9.73 0.20
N ALA A 85 13.17 -9.85 1.51
CA ALA A 85 12.29 -10.55 2.44
C ALA A 85 10.82 -10.09 2.35
N SER A 86 10.59 -8.80 2.12
CA SER A 86 9.24 -8.25 1.97
C SER A 86 8.45 -8.81 0.77
N HIS A 87 9.13 -9.28 -0.27
CA HIS A 87 8.53 -9.72 -1.53
C HIS A 87 8.61 -11.23 -1.76
N VAL A 88 9.26 -11.97 -0.85
CA VAL A 88 9.31 -13.45 -0.88
C VAL A 88 8.66 -14.10 0.34
N GLN A 89 8.55 -13.41 1.48
CA GLN A 89 7.86 -13.93 2.65
C GLN A 89 6.36 -14.11 2.37
N SER A 90 5.81 -15.26 2.76
CA SER A 90 4.38 -15.53 2.68
C SER A 90 3.60 -14.61 3.64
N THR A 91 2.81 -13.71 3.05
CA THR A 91 1.85 -12.85 3.77
C THR A 91 0.78 -13.69 4.46
N GLU A 92 0.28 -14.72 3.78
CA GLU A 92 -0.76 -15.61 4.31
C GLU A 92 -0.28 -16.39 5.53
N GLU A 93 0.96 -16.91 5.48
CA GLU A 93 1.58 -17.58 6.64
C GLU A 93 1.63 -16.64 7.85
N ALA A 94 2.15 -15.41 7.66
CA ALA A 94 2.28 -14.45 8.74
C ALA A 94 0.91 -14.06 9.33
N ILE A 95 -0.10 -13.83 8.49
CA ILE A 95 -1.45 -13.52 8.95
C ILE A 95 -2.04 -14.70 9.73
N PHE A 96 -1.92 -15.93 9.24
CA PHE A 96 -2.45 -17.08 9.98
C PHE A 96 -1.72 -17.32 11.30
N LEU A 97 -0.40 -17.15 11.36
CA LEU A 97 0.35 -17.22 12.61
C LEU A 97 -0.11 -16.14 13.60
N ALA A 98 -0.34 -14.92 13.13
CA ALA A 98 -0.77 -13.81 13.98
C ALA A 98 -2.17 -14.02 14.58
N LEU A 99 -3.11 -14.54 13.78
CA LEU A 99 -4.52 -14.70 14.15
C LEU A 99 -4.84 -16.06 14.78
N SER A 100 -3.86 -16.96 14.88
CA SER A 100 -4.04 -18.29 15.44
C SER A 100 -4.58 -18.23 16.88
N GLY A 101 -5.73 -18.87 17.10
CA GLY A 101 -6.40 -18.90 18.41
C GLY A 101 -7.30 -17.70 18.70
N SER A 102 -7.46 -16.77 17.76
CA SER A 102 -8.33 -15.60 17.91
C SER A 102 -9.57 -15.69 17.01
N SER A 103 -10.70 -15.15 17.49
CA SER A 103 -11.89 -14.93 16.68
C SER A 103 -11.83 -13.51 16.12
N VAL A 104 -11.79 -13.37 14.80
CA VAL A 104 -11.56 -12.08 14.12
C VAL A 104 -12.65 -11.85 13.08
N GLU A 105 -13.16 -10.61 13.01
CA GLU A 105 -14.13 -10.23 11.99
C GLU A 105 -13.55 -10.37 10.57
N ARG A 106 -14.36 -10.87 9.62
CA ARG A 106 -13.91 -11.07 8.23
C ARG A 106 -13.33 -9.78 7.60
N ARG A 107 -13.88 -8.61 7.92
CA ARG A 107 -13.37 -7.33 7.42
C ARG A 107 -11.95 -7.02 7.92
N LYS A 108 -11.64 -7.34 9.19
CA LYS A 108 -10.31 -7.15 9.77
C LYS A 108 -9.28 -8.02 9.06
N VAL A 109 -9.65 -9.24 8.64
CA VAL A 109 -8.77 -10.09 7.84
C VAL A 109 -8.41 -9.43 6.50
N ALA A 110 -9.39 -8.84 5.80
CA ALA A 110 -9.12 -8.10 4.57
C ALA A 110 -8.20 -6.89 4.80
N HIS A 111 -8.41 -6.15 5.89
CA HIS A 111 -7.54 -5.06 6.31
C HIS A 111 -6.12 -5.54 6.64
N CYS A 112 -5.93 -6.71 7.25
CA CYS A 112 -4.59 -7.26 7.49
C CYS A 112 -3.81 -7.51 6.20
N TYR A 113 -4.47 -7.98 5.13
CA TYR A 113 -3.83 -8.08 3.81
C TYR A 113 -3.46 -6.71 3.24
N GLN A 114 -4.29 -5.69 3.43
CA GLN A 114 -3.98 -4.32 3.03
C GLN A 114 -2.79 -3.75 3.81
N ILE A 115 -2.73 -3.96 5.13
CA ILE A 115 -1.61 -3.56 5.98
C ILE A 115 -0.32 -4.27 5.56
N ALA A 116 -0.40 -5.56 5.24
CA ALA A 116 0.74 -6.29 4.72
C ALA A 116 1.23 -5.75 3.37
N ASN A 117 0.32 -5.29 2.50
CA ASN A 117 0.70 -4.60 1.27
C ASN A 117 1.38 -3.26 1.57
N HIS A 118 0.85 -2.43 2.47
CA HIS A 118 1.54 -1.19 2.90
C HIS A 118 2.97 -1.44 3.35
N MET A 119 3.22 -2.52 4.08
CA MET A 119 4.59 -2.89 4.46
C MET A 119 5.47 -3.22 3.26
N LYS A 120 4.94 -3.84 2.21
CA LYS A 120 5.67 -4.10 0.96
C LYS A 120 5.91 -2.82 0.18
N ASP A 121 4.89 -1.98 0.12
CA ASP A 121 4.87 -0.71 -0.61
C ASP A 121 5.95 0.22 -0.07
N ILE A 122 6.22 0.24 1.24
CA ILE A 122 7.37 0.99 1.81
C ILE A 122 8.70 0.60 1.15
N TYR A 123 8.95 -0.69 0.92
CA TYR A 123 10.19 -1.16 0.30
C TYR A 123 10.25 -0.90 -1.20
N ALA A 124 9.09 -0.85 -1.86
CA ALA A 124 9.00 -0.47 -3.26
C ALA A 124 9.17 1.05 -3.43
N ASP A 125 8.57 1.84 -2.54
CA ASP A 125 8.69 3.29 -2.53
C ASP A 125 10.08 3.77 -2.13
N ASP A 126 10.81 3.02 -1.30
CA ASP A 126 12.24 3.25 -1.06
C ASP A 126 13.03 3.31 -2.40
N ILE A 127 12.70 2.43 -3.36
CA ILE A 127 13.30 2.43 -4.71
C ILE A 127 12.71 3.58 -5.54
N THR A 128 11.39 3.69 -5.62
CA THR A 128 10.69 4.72 -6.42
C THR A 128 11.19 6.12 -6.10
N LEU A 129 11.33 6.44 -4.81
CA LEU A 129 11.78 7.74 -4.31
C LEU A 129 13.29 7.95 -4.43
N SER A 130 14.07 6.89 -4.66
CA SER A 130 15.50 7.02 -4.94
C SER A 130 15.78 7.52 -6.38
N VAL A 131 14.86 7.30 -7.32
CA VAL A 131 15.04 7.63 -8.74
C VAL A 131 14.06 8.67 -9.29
N ALA A 132 12.99 9.00 -8.58
CA ALA A 132 11.98 9.95 -9.04
C ALA A 132 11.66 11.06 -8.02
N PRO A 133 11.28 12.26 -8.49
CA PRO A 133 10.80 13.32 -7.61
C PRO A 133 9.53 12.92 -6.85
N ALA A 134 9.49 13.28 -5.56
CA ALA A 134 8.43 12.85 -4.64
C ALA A 134 7.15 13.70 -4.66
N GLU A 135 7.17 14.90 -5.27
CA GLU A 135 6.08 15.89 -5.18
C GLU A 135 4.70 15.32 -5.57
N LYS A 136 4.65 14.56 -6.66
CA LYS A 136 3.40 13.92 -7.12
C LYS A 136 2.88 12.86 -6.15
N LEU A 137 3.78 12.09 -5.51
CA LEU A 137 3.40 11.09 -4.53
C LEU A 137 2.78 11.76 -3.29
N VAL A 138 3.40 12.83 -2.79
CA VAL A 138 2.88 13.59 -1.64
C VAL A 138 1.47 14.12 -1.94
N HIS A 139 1.27 14.72 -3.11
CA HIS A 139 -0.06 15.19 -3.52
C HIS A 139 -1.08 14.07 -3.70
N PHE A 140 -0.66 12.92 -4.20
CA PHE A 140 -1.50 11.74 -4.34
C PHE A 140 -1.95 11.23 -2.95
N LEU A 141 -1.03 11.08 -2.01
CA LEU A 141 -1.35 10.68 -0.63
C LEU A 141 -2.32 11.66 0.04
N GLU A 142 -2.10 12.96 -0.11
CA GLU A 142 -3.01 13.99 0.43
C GLU A 142 -4.42 13.85 -0.17
N SER A 143 -4.49 13.69 -1.49
CA SER A 143 -5.76 13.61 -2.21
C SER A 143 -6.53 12.33 -1.84
N GLU A 144 -5.84 11.20 -1.76
CA GLU A 144 -6.42 9.91 -1.39
C GLU A 144 -6.96 9.93 0.04
N LEU A 145 -6.18 10.45 1.00
CA LEU A 145 -6.62 10.54 2.39
C LEU A 145 -7.79 11.52 2.56
N ALA A 146 -7.73 12.69 1.91
CA ALA A 146 -8.82 13.65 1.92
C ALA A 146 -10.11 13.06 1.31
N ARG A 147 -9.98 12.27 0.23
CA ARG A 147 -11.10 11.57 -0.39
C ARG A 147 -11.69 10.51 0.54
N ALA A 148 -10.85 9.72 1.21
CA ALA A 148 -11.29 8.71 2.16
C ALA A 148 -12.07 9.33 3.32
N LEU A 149 -11.59 10.44 3.89
CA LEU A 149 -12.28 11.18 4.96
C LEU A 149 -13.60 11.81 4.49
N ALA A 150 -13.66 12.27 3.24
CA ALA A 150 -14.88 12.83 2.67
C ALA A 150 -15.94 11.76 2.35
N ALA A 151 -15.54 10.50 2.17
CA ALA A 151 -16.43 9.39 1.92
C ALA A 151 -17.20 9.05 3.21
N LYS A 152 -18.39 9.64 3.38
CA LYS A 152 -19.25 9.36 4.53
C LYS A 152 -19.68 7.88 4.51
N PRO A 153 -19.44 7.09 5.58
CA PRO A 153 -20.16 5.84 5.77
C PRO A 153 -21.63 6.20 6.04
N GLY A 154 -22.49 6.12 5.02
CA GLY A 154 -23.92 6.33 5.19
C GLY A 154 -24.54 5.22 6.05
N PRO A 155 -25.61 5.49 6.83
CA PRO A 155 -26.36 4.42 7.48
C PRO A 155 -26.94 3.49 6.41
N SER A 156 -26.66 2.18 6.53
CA SER A 156 -27.23 1.18 5.63
C SER A 156 -28.77 1.21 5.73
N PRO A 157 -29.50 1.29 4.60
CA PRO A 157 -30.96 1.26 4.60
C PRO A 157 -31.55 -0.08 5.10
N TRP A 158 -30.74 -1.15 5.20
CA TRP A 158 -31.17 -2.48 5.65
C TRP A 158 -30.30 -2.96 6.82
N PRO A 159 -30.90 -3.40 7.95
CA PRO A 159 -30.15 -3.81 9.15
C PRO A 159 -29.12 -4.92 8.93
N ASP A 160 -29.29 -5.73 7.87
CA ASP A 160 -28.48 -6.92 7.59
C ASP A 160 -27.75 -6.89 6.22
N SER A 161 -27.68 -5.74 5.53
CA SER A 161 -26.87 -5.61 4.31
C SER A 161 -25.69 -4.66 4.54
N ARG A 162 -24.47 -5.19 4.45
CA ARG A 162 -23.23 -4.41 4.42
C ARG A 162 -22.78 -4.31 2.97
N LEU A 163 -22.69 -3.09 2.44
CA LEU A 163 -22.21 -2.81 1.10
C LEU A 163 -20.82 -3.41 0.89
N VAL A 164 -20.61 -4.06 -0.25
CA VAL A 164 -19.33 -4.65 -0.71
C VAL A 164 -18.66 -3.69 -1.71
N THR A 165 -18.72 -2.40 -1.41
CA THR A 165 -17.99 -1.34 -2.12
C THR A 165 -17.06 -0.66 -1.13
N ALA A 166 -15.96 -0.11 -1.62
CA ALA A 166 -14.93 0.61 -0.88
C ALA A 166 -15.46 1.93 -0.26
N ASP A 167 -16.41 1.83 0.66
CA ASP A 167 -16.67 2.89 1.63
C ASP A 167 -15.52 2.86 2.64
N ALA A 168 -14.97 4.04 2.94
CA ALA A 168 -13.82 4.22 3.82
C ALA A 168 -14.16 3.72 5.24
N ASP A 169 -13.82 2.46 5.55
CA ASP A 169 -13.87 1.98 6.92
C ASP A 169 -12.90 2.85 7.74
N PRO A 170 -13.36 3.55 8.79
CA PRO A 170 -12.52 4.48 9.54
C PRO A 170 -11.24 3.82 10.07
N GLU A 171 -11.32 2.55 10.48
CA GLU A 171 -10.18 1.88 11.09
C GLU A 171 -9.04 1.66 10.09
N ILE A 172 -9.35 1.24 8.85
CA ILE A 172 -8.30 1.07 7.83
C ILE A 172 -7.85 2.42 7.28
N THR A 173 -8.73 3.43 7.28
CA THR A 173 -8.38 4.81 6.89
C THR A 173 -7.34 5.40 7.84
N ALA A 174 -7.48 5.20 9.16
CA ALA A 174 -6.46 5.58 10.14
C ALA A 174 -5.11 4.88 9.88
N VAL A 175 -5.11 3.60 9.53
CA VAL A 175 -3.85 2.91 9.19
C VAL A 175 -3.25 3.40 7.86
N ASN A 176 -4.08 3.71 6.85
CA ASN A 176 -3.61 4.34 5.60
C ASN A 176 -2.98 5.71 5.88
N ALA A 177 -3.55 6.50 6.79
CA ALA A 177 -2.97 7.77 7.20
C ALA A 177 -1.61 7.58 7.91
N ALA A 178 -1.52 6.59 8.79
CA ALA A 178 -0.27 6.22 9.44
C ALA A 178 0.81 5.78 8.44
N PHE A 179 0.44 5.02 7.41
CA PHE A 179 1.31 4.65 6.29
C PHE A 179 1.79 5.89 5.51
N ALA A 180 0.87 6.78 5.13
CA ALA A 180 1.22 8.01 4.41
C ALA A 180 2.21 8.89 5.20
N LEU A 181 1.96 9.09 6.50
CA LEU A 181 2.86 9.83 7.38
C LEU A 181 4.22 9.14 7.52
N ALA A 182 4.22 7.81 7.70
CA ALA A 182 5.46 7.05 7.82
C ALA A 182 6.33 7.18 6.57
N LEU A 183 5.73 7.16 5.38
CA LEU A 183 6.45 7.29 4.12
C LEU A 183 7.07 8.69 3.97
N VAL A 184 6.29 9.75 4.19
CA VAL A 184 6.82 11.12 4.07
C VAL A 184 7.87 11.44 5.13
N GLU A 185 7.75 10.92 6.35
CA GLU A 185 8.74 11.10 7.43
C GLU A 185 10.00 10.25 7.22
N ARG A 186 9.88 9.08 6.60
CA ARG A 186 11.01 8.21 6.30
C ARG A 186 11.93 8.82 5.24
N HIS A 187 11.34 9.52 4.28
CA HIS A 187 12.06 10.12 3.15
C HIS A 187 12.25 11.65 3.27
N ASP A 188 11.90 12.25 4.42
CA ASP A 188 12.04 13.69 4.68
C ASP A 188 11.34 14.56 3.61
N LEU A 189 10.11 14.17 3.22
CA LEU A 189 9.41 14.75 2.08
C LEU A 189 8.59 16.00 2.41
N VAL A 190 8.20 16.17 3.68
CA VAL A 190 7.33 17.26 4.13
C VAL A 190 7.74 17.74 5.52
N ASP A 191 7.42 19.00 5.82
CA ASP A 191 7.57 19.60 7.14
C ASP A 191 6.42 19.19 8.09
N GLU A 192 6.63 19.31 9.41
CA GLU A 192 5.64 19.02 10.45
C GLU A 192 4.34 19.83 10.32
N SER A 193 4.38 20.99 9.64
CA SER A 193 3.20 21.82 9.36
C SER A 193 2.40 21.40 8.11
N HIS A 194 2.79 20.32 7.43
CA HIS A 194 2.12 19.87 6.22
C HIS A 194 0.69 19.35 6.51
N ARG A 195 -0.25 19.67 5.62
CA ARG A 195 -1.67 19.32 5.75
C ARG A 195 -1.96 17.82 5.90
N LEU A 196 -1.03 16.96 5.46
CA LEU A 196 -1.11 15.51 5.68
C LEU A 196 -1.26 15.16 7.17
N TYR A 197 -0.60 15.91 8.05
CA TYR A 197 -0.75 15.73 9.49
C TYR A 197 -2.18 16.03 9.93
N ASP A 198 -2.79 17.14 9.51
CA ASP A 198 -4.18 17.45 9.86
C ASP A 198 -5.17 16.37 9.40
N LEU A 199 -4.98 15.85 8.18
CA LEU A 199 -5.81 14.76 7.64
C LEU A 199 -5.61 13.47 8.45
N ALA A 200 -4.38 13.15 8.85
CA ALA A 200 -4.10 11.97 9.64
C ALA A 200 -4.70 12.05 11.06
N HIS A 201 -4.68 13.24 11.68
CA HIS A 201 -5.37 13.46 12.95
C HIS A 201 -6.88 13.26 12.81
N ALA A 202 -7.50 13.80 11.75
CA ALA A 202 -8.92 13.57 11.49
C ALA A 202 -9.25 12.08 11.31
N ALA A 203 -8.40 11.32 10.61
CA ALA A 203 -8.59 9.87 10.45
C ALA A 203 -8.46 9.11 11.79
N ALA A 204 -7.57 9.56 12.68
CA ALA A 204 -7.43 8.99 14.02
C ALA A 204 -8.65 9.28 14.90
N ASP A 205 -9.21 10.50 14.81
CA ASP A 205 -10.43 10.88 15.54
C ASP A 205 -11.65 10.02 15.14
N ASP A 206 -11.75 9.65 13.86
CA ASP A 206 -12.81 8.75 13.37
C ASP A 206 -12.61 7.28 13.76
N ALA A 207 -11.43 6.90 14.26
CA ALA A 207 -11.08 5.52 14.64
C ALA A 207 -10.27 5.43 15.96
N PRO A 208 -10.86 5.81 17.11
CA PRO A 208 -10.15 5.95 18.39
C PRO A 208 -9.57 4.64 18.95
N THR A 209 -9.94 3.49 18.40
CA THR A 209 -9.41 2.17 18.79
C THR A 209 -8.11 1.82 18.04
N VAL A 210 -7.77 2.57 16.98
CA VAL A 210 -6.57 2.42 16.16
C VAL A 210 -5.51 3.44 16.59
N GLU A 211 -4.36 2.95 17.02
CA GLU A 211 -3.25 3.80 17.50
C GLU A 211 -2.40 4.30 16.33
N LEU A 212 -2.82 5.40 15.70
CA LEU A 212 -2.15 6.04 14.55
C LEU A 212 -0.62 6.10 14.73
N GLU A 213 -0.16 6.67 15.85
CA GLU A 213 1.27 6.87 16.12
C GLU A 213 2.05 5.58 16.26
N THR A 214 1.40 4.49 16.69
CA THR A 214 2.04 3.18 16.74
C THR A 214 2.24 2.64 15.33
N PHE A 215 1.19 2.61 14.50
CA PHE A 215 1.34 2.15 13.11
C PHE A 215 2.34 3.01 12.32
N LYS A 216 2.33 4.34 12.50
CA LYS A 216 3.28 5.24 11.83
C LYS A 216 4.72 4.88 12.20
N ARG A 217 4.98 4.66 13.48
CA ARG A 217 6.32 4.27 13.96
C ARG A 217 6.73 2.90 13.41
N GLU A 218 5.85 1.90 13.47
CA GLU A 218 6.14 0.56 12.95
C GLU A 218 6.52 0.62 11.46
N PHE A 219 5.71 1.28 10.63
CA PHE A 219 6.00 1.49 9.21
C PHE A 219 7.31 2.26 8.97
N ARG A 220 7.52 3.40 9.65
CA ARG A 220 8.71 4.24 9.46
C ARG A 220 10.00 3.50 9.84
N SER A 221 9.94 2.69 10.89
CA SER A 221 11.11 2.01 11.49
C SER A 221 11.43 0.66 10.85
N LEU A 222 10.71 0.24 9.80
CA LEU A 222 11.07 -0.94 9.03
C LEU A 222 12.53 -0.86 8.56
N ALA A 223 13.31 -1.87 8.92
CA ALA A 223 14.71 -1.99 8.53
C ALA A 223 14.80 -2.08 7.00
N ALA A 224 15.79 -1.40 6.41
CA ALA A 224 15.96 -1.32 4.96
C ALA A 224 16.24 -2.67 4.28
N ASP A 225 16.91 -3.60 4.98
CA ASP A 225 17.22 -4.95 4.51
C ASP A 225 16.98 -5.96 5.65
N PRO A 226 15.72 -6.34 5.92
CA PRO A 226 15.39 -7.27 6.99
C PRO A 226 15.65 -8.71 6.54
N THR A 227 15.97 -9.58 7.50
CA THR A 227 15.91 -11.02 7.23
C THR A 227 14.46 -11.48 7.05
N GLU A 228 14.23 -12.63 6.40
CA GLU A 228 12.88 -13.23 6.31
C GLU A 228 12.23 -13.40 7.70
N SER A 229 13.04 -13.78 8.71
CA SER A 229 12.53 -13.93 10.08
C SER A 229 12.13 -12.60 10.71
N ASP A 230 12.92 -11.54 10.50
CA ASP A 230 12.63 -10.20 11.05
C ASP A 230 11.38 -9.61 10.40
N TYR A 231 11.28 -9.71 9.06
CA TYR A 231 10.12 -9.23 8.33
C TYR A 231 8.85 -10.01 8.67
N ARG A 232 8.92 -11.35 8.76
CA ARG A 232 7.78 -12.18 9.20
C ARG A 232 7.33 -11.80 10.61
N LYS A 233 8.27 -11.56 11.52
CA LYS A 233 7.95 -11.11 12.87
C LYS A 233 7.23 -9.76 12.84
N ALA A 234 7.73 -8.78 12.09
CA ALA A 234 7.08 -7.49 11.94
C ALA A 234 5.65 -7.61 11.38
N LEU A 235 5.44 -8.46 10.36
CA LEU A 235 4.11 -8.76 9.82
C LEU A 235 3.17 -9.37 10.86
N VAL A 236 3.67 -10.33 11.66
CA VAL A 236 2.88 -10.96 12.72
C VAL A 236 2.48 -9.94 13.79
N ASP A 237 3.43 -9.12 14.22
CA ASP A 237 3.25 -8.13 15.28
C ASP A 237 2.22 -7.07 14.85
N VAL A 238 2.36 -6.49 13.65
CA VAL A 238 1.41 -5.47 13.15
C VAL A 238 0.01 -6.06 12.90
N THR A 239 -0.07 -7.31 12.44
CA THR A 239 -1.34 -8.00 12.20
C THR A 239 -2.07 -8.22 13.52
N ARG A 240 -1.36 -8.70 14.54
CA ARG A 240 -1.94 -8.92 15.88
C ARG A 240 -2.40 -7.61 16.50
N GLN A 241 -1.58 -6.57 16.41
CA GLN A 241 -1.92 -5.24 16.91
C GLN A 241 -3.23 -4.74 16.30
N TYR A 242 -3.40 -4.88 14.98
CA TYR A 242 -4.60 -4.41 14.29
C TYR A 242 -5.86 -5.27 14.55
N ALA A 243 -5.72 -6.59 14.50
CA ALA A 243 -6.87 -7.49 14.49
C ALA A 243 -7.31 -7.94 15.89
N VAL A 244 -6.38 -8.04 16.83
CA VAL A 244 -6.62 -8.60 18.17
C VAL A 244 -6.65 -7.49 19.21
N GLU A 245 -5.65 -6.60 19.22
CA GLU A 245 -5.58 -5.57 20.26
C GLU A 245 -6.65 -4.49 20.08
N THR A 246 -6.95 -4.09 18.84
CA THR A 246 -8.08 -3.19 18.56
C THR A 246 -9.42 -3.78 19.02
N ALA A 247 -9.63 -5.08 18.84
CA ALA A 247 -10.85 -5.76 19.31
C ALA A 247 -10.95 -5.76 20.84
N ASN A 248 -9.83 -6.04 21.53
CA ASN A 248 -9.78 -5.99 23.00
C ASN A 248 -10.06 -4.58 23.56
N ARG A 249 -9.58 -3.52 22.87
CA ARG A 249 -9.87 -2.13 23.27
C ARG A 249 -11.32 -1.76 23.08
N ALA A 250 -11.95 -2.20 21.98
CA ALA A 250 -13.37 -1.99 21.76
C ALA A 250 -14.20 -2.61 22.92
N THR A 251 -13.90 -3.85 23.31
CA THR A 251 -14.57 -4.50 24.45
C THR A 251 -14.29 -3.85 25.82
N ALA A 252 -13.19 -3.11 25.96
CA ALA A 252 -12.85 -2.43 27.22
C ALA A 252 -13.46 -1.02 27.33
N ALA A 253 -13.93 -0.45 26.21
CA ALA A 253 -14.56 0.87 26.16
C ALA A 253 -16.10 0.81 26.35
N ASP A 254 -16.70 -0.38 26.26
CA ASP A 254 -18.11 -0.68 26.55
C ASP A 254 -18.35 -1.01 28.03
#